data_AF-A0A7Y5S8Q7-F1
#
_entry.id   AF-A0A7Y5S8Q7-F1
#
_cell.length_a   1.000
_cell.length_b   1.000
_cell.length_c   1.000
_cell.angle_alpha   90.00
_cell.angle_beta   90.00
_cell.angle_gamma   90.00
#
_symmetry.space_group_name_H-M   'P 1'
#
loop_
_entity.id
_entity.type
_entity.pdbx_description
1 polymer ?
#
loop_
_entity_poly.entity_id
_entity_poly.type
_entity_poly.pdbx_seq_one_letter_code
_entity_poly.pdbx_strand_id
1 'polypeptide(L)' 'MGTETREVIELFIDGRSVRVAPGASVAAAVLNAGKACRASVGGERRAAVCGMGSCFECRVE' A
#
# COMPACT_ATOMS: atom_id res chain seq x y z
N MET A 1 10.95 25.38 13.56
CA MET A 1 9.90 25.03 12.58
C MET A 1 10.62 24.42 11.39
N GLY A 2 10.81 23.10 11.42
CA GLY A 2 11.72 22.40 10.50
C GLY A 2 11.13 22.35 9.09
N THR A 3 11.93 22.75 8.11
CA THR A 3 11.66 22.47 6.70
C THR A 3 11.99 21.00 6.45
N GLU A 4 11.03 20.11 6.67
CA GLU A 4 11.14 18.73 6.21
C GLU A 4 11.03 18.76 4.69
N THR A 5 12.18 18.61 4.03
CA THR A 5 12.26 18.31 2.61
C THR A 5 11.29 17.17 2.33
N ARG A 6 10.32 17.38 1.43
CA ARG A 6 9.41 16.33 0.96
C ARG A 6 10.23 15.28 0.19
N GLU A 7 10.95 14.45 0.91
CA GLU A 7 11.55 13.25 0.35
C GLU A 7 10.40 12.37 -0.13
N VAL A 8 10.59 11.71 -1.27
CA VAL A 8 9.57 10.88 -1.91
C VAL A 8 10.23 9.57 -2.29
N ILE A 9 9.61 8.47 -1.87
CA ILE A 9 10.05 7.11 -2.15
C ILE A 9 9.24 6.60 -3.35
N GLU A 10 9.93 6.07 -4.36
CA GLU A 10 9.30 5.38 -5.49
C GLU A 10 9.25 3.86 -5.22
N LEU A 11 8.08 3.27 -5.41
CA LEU A 11 7.79 1.85 -5.24
C LEU A 11 7.16 1.30 -6.52
N PHE A 12 7.42 0.03 -6.83
CA PHE A 12 6.75 -0.68 -7.92
C PHE A 12 5.76 -1.70 -7.33
N ILE A 13 4.50 -1.59 -7.73
CA ILE A 13 3.39 -2.43 -7.25
C ILE A 13 2.71 -3.03 -8.47
N ASP A 14 2.83 -4.34 -8.66
CA ASP A 14 2.36 -5.04 -9.87
C ASP A 14 2.82 -4.36 -11.17
N GLY A 15 4.09 -3.94 -11.20
CA GLY A 15 4.69 -3.22 -12.33
C GLY A 15 4.27 -1.75 -12.47
N ARG A 16 3.41 -1.21 -11.59
CA ARG A 16 3.02 0.20 -11.57
C ARG A 16 3.91 0.99 -10.61
N SER A 17 4.54 2.06 -11.08
CA SER A 17 5.27 2.97 -10.18
C SER A 17 4.31 3.83 -9.37
N VAL A 18 4.61 3.98 -8.08
CA VAL A 18 3.87 4.79 -7.12
C VAL A 18 4.86 5.56 -6.28
N ARG A 19 4.58 6.85 -6.08
CA ARG A 19 5.38 7.74 -5.25
C ARG A 19 4.67 7.98 -3.92
N VAL A 20 5.38 7.76 -2.82
CA VAL A 20 4.85 7.93 -1.46
C VAL A 20 5.81 8.74 -0.58
N ALA A 21 5.26 9.38 0.45
CA ALA A 21 6.09 10.04 1.46
C ALA A 21 6.78 8.99 2.36
N PRO A 22 7.98 9.28 2.89
CA PRO A 22 8.59 8.49 3.95
C PRO A 22 7.62 8.25 5.10
N GLY A 23 7.65 7.02 5.64
CA GLY A 23 6.73 6.59 6.70
C GLY A 23 5.34 6.16 6.22
N ALA A 24 5.01 6.30 4.93
CA ALA A 24 3.80 5.70 4.38
C ALA A 24 3.87 4.17 4.47
N SER A 25 2.76 3.54 4.83
CA SER A 25 2.67 2.08 4.87
C SER A 25 2.58 1.49 3.45
N VAL A 26 3.05 0.26 3.27
CA VAL A 26 2.91 -0.48 2.01
C VAL A 26 1.43 -0.62 1.62
N ALA A 27 0.53 -0.82 2.59
CA ALA A 27 -0.91 -0.83 2.37
C ALA A 27 -1.43 0.47 1.74
N ALA A 28 -0.96 1.63 2.20
CA ALA A 28 -1.31 2.91 1.61
C ALA A 28 -0.75 3.05 0.18
N ALA A 29 0.46 2.55 -0.07
CA ALA A 29 1.04 2.55 -1.41
C ALA A 29 0.23 1.70 -2.40
N VAL A 30 -0.22 0.51 -1.99
CA VAL A 30 -1.08 -0.38 -2.81
C VAL A 30 -2.43 0.27 -3.11
N LEU A 31 -3.04 0.94 -2.13
CA LEU A 31 -4.27 1.71 -2.33
C LEU A 31 -4.06 2.85 -3.33
N ASN A 32 -2.96 3.61 -3.21
CA ASN A 32 -2.60 4.66 -4.17
C ASN A 32 -2.34 4.12 -5.58
N ALA A 33 -1.84 2.88 -5.70
CA ALA A 33 -1.69 2.20 -6.98
C ALA A 33 -3.03 1.83 -7.64
N GLY A 34 -4.14 1.88 -6.88
CA GLY A 34 -5.45 1.38 -7.31
C GLY A 34 -5.49 -0.14 -7.46
N LYS A 35 -4.65 -0.85 -6.70
CA LYS A 35 -4.50 -2.31 -6.76
C LYS A 35 -5.17 -2.98 -5.57
N ALA A 36 -5.47 -4.27 -5.73
CA ALA A 36 -5.87 -5.12 -4.62
C ALA A 36 -4.64 -5.63 -3.89
N CYS A 37 -4.74 -5.91 -2.59
CA CYS A 37 -3.66 -6.53 -1.84
C CYS A 37 -3.59 -8.03 -2.13
N ARG A 38 -4.73 -8.71 -2.13
CA ARG A 38 -4.82 -10.13 -2.47
C ARG A 38 -6.18 -10.49 -3.06
N ALA A 39 -6.27 -11.69 -3.60
CA ALA A 39 -7.54 -12.34 -3.92
C ALA A 39 -7.97 -13.26 -2.76
N SER A 40 -9.28 -13.34 -2.51
CA SER A 40 -9.85 -14.42 -1.69
C SER A 40 -9.85 -15.74 -2.46
N VAL A 41 -10.16 -16.84 -1.78
CA VAL A 41 -10.35 -18.15 -2.44
C VAL A 41 -11.48 -18.14 -3.48
N GLY A 42 -12.45 -17.22 -3.34
CA GLY A 42 -13.52 -16.99 -4.32
C GLY A 42 -13.18 -15.95 -5.39
N GLY A 43 -11.94 -15.43 -5.42
CA GLY A 43 -11.49 -14.42 -6.39
C GLY A 43 -11.85 -12.98 -6.04
N GLU A 44 -12.43 -12.72 -4.87
CA GLU A 44 -12.76 -11.35 -4.46
C GLU A 44 -11.48 -10.56 -4.19
N ARG A 45 -11.45 -9.32 -4.67
CA ARG A 45 -10.34 -8.40 -4.40
C ARG A 45 -10.42 -7.90 -2.96
N ARG A 46 -9.34 -8.09 -2.21
CA ARG A 46 -9.20 -7.65 -0.82
C ARG A 46 -8.28 -6.44 -0.71
N ALA A 47 -8.56 -5.58 0.26
CA ALA A 47 -7.85 -4.32 0.49
C ALA A 47 -7.48 -4.19 1.98
N ALA A 48 -6.77 -3.12 2.33
CA ALA A 48 -6.49 -2.81 3.72
C ALA A 48 -7.77 -2.32 4.43
N VAL A 49 -8.25 -3.11 5.40
CA VAL A 49 -9.50 -2.82 6.14
C VAL A 49 -9.22 -2.30 7.55
N CYS A 50 -8.36 -2.98 8.32
CA CYS A 50 -8.16 -2.65 9.74
C CYS A 50 -7.03 -1.65 10.01
N GLY A 51 -6.12 -1.42 9.07
CA GLY A 51 -4.92 -0.59 9.28
C GLY A 51 -3.90 -1.12 10.31
N MET A 52 -4.24 -2.16 11.08
CA MET A 52 -3.41 -2.71 12.18
C MET A 52 -2.72 -4.03 11.82
N GLY A 53 -3.13 -4.68 10.73
CA GLY A 53 -2.60 -5.98 10.29
C GLY A 53 -3.28 -7.22 10.89
N SER A 54 -4.23 -7.08 11.82
CA SER A 54 -4.91 -8.22 12.48
C SER A 54 -5.85 -9.00 11.55
N CYS A 55 -6.43 -8.34 10.55
CA CYS A 55 -7.35 -8.99 9.60
C CYS A 55 -6.63 -9.78 8.49
N PHE A 56 -5.33 -9.55 8.29
CA PHE A 56 -4.53 -10.17 7.23
C PHE A 56 -5.00 -9.95 5.78
N GLU A 57 -5.97 -9.07 5.56
CA GLU A 57 -6.49 -8.78 4.22
C GLU A 57 -5.51 -8.01 3.33
N CYS A 58 -4.55 -7.30 3.92
CA CYS A 58 -3.56 -6.46 3.24
C CYS A 58 -2.21 -7.14 2.96
N ARG A 59 -2.09 -8.46 3.16
CA ARG A 59 -0.85 -9.18 2.89
C ARG A 59 -0.53 -9.16 1.39
N VAL A 60 0.75 -8.97 1.07
CA VAL A 60 1.35 -8.88 -0.27
C VAL A 60 2.76 -9.47 -0.22
N GLU A 61 3.37 -9.68 -1.39
CA GLU A 61 4.73 -10.21 -1.61
C GLU A 61 5.59 -9.28 -2.48
#